data_AF-A0A3M7EGB0-F1
#
_entry.id   AF-A0A3M7EGB0-F1
#
_cell.length_a   1.000
_cell.length_b   1.000
_cell.length_c   1.000
_cell.angle_alpha   90.00
_cell.angle_beta   90.00
_cell.angle_gamma   90.00
#
_symmetry.space_group_name_H-M   'P 1'
#
loop_
_entity.id
_entity.type
_entity.pdbx_description
1 polymer ?
#
loop_
_entity_poly.entity_id
_entity_poly.type
_entity_poly.pdbx_seq_one_letter_code
_entity_poly.pdbx_strand_id
1 'polypeptide(L)'
;MSQNAAPMRFPTSSQPSLRDSDHPLESINAGRVQDVGSAQALLRRVERIEKHLGLSNGNLDDTSHPTNSTTPVGLNRSIAPVLAASVHLKTKAAGAPNAKAWDAGIVEHLWKSFHDAMPGLHFLPQKQVFTAPTPLLLVSMLYCSASRGPACVAQYAPTYHKSFCHGISCLMMPNDDLGASTTPFEISEEWGFQIVLGIVLAALLSEGQTRHTGLWLSAAYRLLLEHCPPRLTNNTRQWQQLFTGLQILDLEHASLHLTCPTLPLEPPLHSIQMSSTDQLYSLSRMMHVGLTHFAGRGLPTIWSYFVKNGTPDVALTGHSHSGVDTAVIRDWARQLDDWLARFSLGPFESENDRKAVYRQYVLHRLLVLSIYLPSRQYDIFSPHETPNERHELLLSAKATVKLHTRDSTIWSNWDLIMITWAALIVLQGAQGGYIEPGDIQAIRVHLDFLKQTGEPMPSLRHTLAEHLELKLQHVANDQTTARILMTSDAGDPFRDPWQLFDEASLDFLNRYLWPENDGMQVLGVGS
;
A
#
# COMPACT_ATOMS: atom_id res chain seq x y z
N MET A 1 9.81 -26.24 56.70
CA MET A 1 9.54 -27.68 56.53
C MET A 1 8.17 -27.84 55.90
N SER A 2 8.15 -28.55 54.76
CA SER A 2 7.04 -29.23 54.05
C SER A 2 5.74 -28.52 53.63
N GLN A 3 5.66 -28.39 52.30
CA GLN A 3 4.55 -28.51 51.34
C GLN A 3 3.17 -29.00 51.84
N ASN A 4 2.10 -28.36 51.33
CA ASN A 4 1.09 -29.05 50.50
C ASN A 4 0.13 -28.05 49.83
N ALA A 5 0.05 -28.11 48.51
CA ALA A 5 -0.97 -27.46 47.69
C ALA A 5 -1.90 -28.55 47.12
N ALA A 6 -3.22 -28.35 47.24
CA ALA A 6 -4.24 -29.21 46.64
C ALA A 6 -5.08 -28.38 45.63
N PRO A 7 -5.44 -28.93 44.46
CA PRO A 7 -6.11 -28.18 43.40
C PRO A 7 -7.64 -28.31 43.44
N MET A 8 -8.33 -27.25 42.99
CA MET A 8 -9.79 -27.17 42.85
C MET A 8 -10.22 -27.47 41.41
N ARG A 9 -11.30 -28.26 41.26
CA ARG A 9 -11.85 -28.82 40.01
C ARG A 9 -12.69 -27.82 39.20
N PHE A 10 -12.70 -27.99 37.87
CA PHE A 10 -13.75 -27.53 36.95
C PHE A 10 -14.54 -28.72 36.37
N PRO A 11 -15.83 -28.57 36.03
CA PRO A 11 -16.70 -29.66 35.59
C PRO A 11 -16.69 -29.89 34.06
N THR A 12 -16.77 -31.16 33.67
CA THR A 12 -16.99 -31.64 32.29
C THR A 12 -18.39 -32.23 32.14
N SER A 13 -19.12 -31.82 31.10
CA SER A 13 -20.35 -32.43 30.57
C SER A 13 -20.16 -32.60 29.05
N SER A 14 -20.59 -33.62 28.33
CA SER A 14 -21.28 -34.88 28.58
C SER A 14 -21.41 -35.57 27.21
N GLN A 15 -21.00 -36.83 27.07
CA GLN A 15 -21.35 -37.70 25.94
C GLN A 15 -22.34 -38.77 26.43
N PRO A 16 -23.39 -39.08 25.65
CA PRO A 16 -24.08 -40.38 25.69
C PRO A 16 -23.91 -41.09 24.33
N SER A 17 -24.04 -42.40 24.13
CA SER A 17 -24.02 -43.61 24.95
C SER A 17 -24.17 -44.74 23.91
N LEU A 18 -23.25 -45.70 23.87
CA LEU A 18 -23.41 -46.94 23.09
C LEU A 18 -24.17 -47.97 23.93
N ARG A 19 -25.17 -48.63 23.35
CA ARG A 19 -25.56 -50.01 23.71
C ARG A 19 -26.20 -50.71 22.51
N ASP A 20 -25.58 -51.84 22.18
CA ASP A 20 -25.93 -52.84 21.17
C ASP A 20 -27.23 -53.61 21.48
N SER A 21 -27.82 -54.23 20.44
CA SER A 21 -28.34 -55.61 20.46
C SER A 21 -28.71 -56.11 19.04
N ASP A 22 -27.90 -57.06 18.52
CA ASP A 22 -28.23 -58.38 17.90
C ASP A 22 -29.34 -58.50 16.82
N HIS A 23 -29.25 -59.21 15.67
CA HIS A 23 -28.52 -60.40 15.13
C HIS A 23 -28.74 -60.45 13.56
N PRO A 24 -28.36 -61.50 12.77
CA PRO A 24 -27.05 -62.10 12.49
C PRO A 24 -26.72 -62.14 10.97
N LEU A 25 -25.53 -62.70 10.66
CA LEU A 25 -24.89 -62.92 9.35
C LEU A 25 -25.80 -63.31 8.17
N GLU A 26 -25.61 -62.63 7.02
CA GLU A 26 -25.55 -63.29 5.71
C GLU A 26 -24.81 -62.41 4.67
N SER A 27 -23.94 -63.05 3.88
CA SER A 27 -23.25 -62.55 2.68
C SER A 27 -22.03 -61.60 2.84
N ILE A 28 -20.90 -62.20 3.24
CA ILE A 28 -19.56 -61.71 2.89
C ILE A 28 -19.30 -62.15 1.44
N ASN A 29 -19.32 -61.22 0.47
CA ASN A 29 -18.44 -61.18 -0.73
C ASN A 29 -18.88 -60.15 -1.80
N ALA A 30 -19.04 -58.87 -1.44
CA ALA A 30 -19.25 -57.80 -2.45
C ALA A 30 -18.51 -56.47 -2.17
N GLY A 31 -17.53 -56.45 -1.26
CA GLY A 31 -16.87 -55.21 -0.81
C GLY A 31 -15.55 -54.85 -1.50
N ARG A 32 -14.94 -55.72 -2.32
CA ARG A 32 -13.55 -55.52 -2.76
C ARG A 32 -13.36 -54.88 -4.15
N VAL A 33 -14.44 -54.56 -4.86
CA VAL A 33 -14.37 -54.04 -6.25
C VAL A 33 -14.72 -52.55 -6.35
N GLN A 34 -15.43 -51.97 -5.37
CA GLN A 34 -15.82 -50.55 -5.41
C GLN A 34 -14.77 -49.58 -4.84
N ASP A 35 -13.86 -50.05 -3.99
CA ASP A 35 -12.87 -49.18 -3.32
C ASP A 35 -11.68 -48.79 -4.23
N VAL A 36 -11.32 -49.67 -5.16
CA VAL A 36 -10.23 -49.43 -6.13
C VAL A 36 -10.62 -48.36 -7.16
N GLY A 37 -11.90 -48.31 -7.55
CA GLY A 37 -12.42 -47.31 -8.49
C GLY A 37 -12.47 -45.90 -7.88
N SER A 38 -12.78 -45.80 -6.59
CA SER A 38 -12.78 -44.53 -5.84
C SER A 38 -11.35 -44.01 -5.64
N ALA A 39 -10.42 -44.88 -5.26
CA ALA A 39 -9.01 -44.54 -5.11
C ALA A 39 -8.37 -44.11 -6.44
N GLN A 40 -8.65 -44.79 -7.55
CA GLN A 40 -8.16 -44.38 -8.88
C GLN A 40 -8.82 -43.11 -9.41
N ALA A 41 -10.09 -42.86 -9.08
CA ALA A 41 -10.74 -41.59 -9.41
C ALA A 41 -10.14 -40.42 -8.61
N LEU A 42 -9.82 -40.65 -7.33
CA LEU A 42 -9.10 -39.70 -6.48
C LEU A 42 -7.68 -39.47 -7.00
N LEU A 43 -6.92 -40.51 -7.32
CA LEU A 43 -5.58 -40.39 -7.88
C LEU A 43 -5.57 -39.66 -9.21
N ARG A 44 -6.54 -39.91 -10.11
CA ARG A 44 -6.67 -39.16 -11.38
C ARG A 44 -7.11 -37.71 -11.18
N ARG A 45 -7.83 -37.41 -10.09
CA ARG A 45 -8.17 -36.03 -9.72
C ARG A 45 -6.96 -35.32 -9.13
N VAL A 46 -6.23 -35.98 -8.24
CA VAL A 46 -4.97 -35.51 -7.67
C VAL A 46 -3.95 -35.30 -8.78
N GLU A 47 -3.78 -36.24 -9.70
CA GLU A 47 -2.89 -36.11 -10.86
C GLU A 47 -3.32 -34.95 -11.78
N ARG A 48 -4.63 -34.73 -11.98
CA ARG A 48 -5.12 -33.54 -12.70
C ARG A 48 -4.81 -32.25 -11.95
N ILE A 49 -4.96 -32.25 -10.63
CA ILE A 49 -4.66 -31.11 -9.76
C ILE A 49 -3.15 -30.85 -9.75
N GLU A 50 -2.32 -31.88 -9.60
CA GLU A 50 -0.85 -31.81 -9.65
C GLU A 50 -0.35 -31.35 -11.01
N LYS A 51 -0.96 -31.83 -12.10
CA LYS A 51 -0.66 -31.37 -13.46
C LYS A 51 -1.08 -29.91 -13.66
N HIS A 52 -2.24 -29.52 -13.12
CA HIS A 52 -2.72 -28.14 -13.14
C HIS A 52 -1.86 -27.21 -12.27
N LEU A 53 -1.35 -27.71 -11.15
CA LEU A 53 -0.42 -27.03 -10.23
C LEU A 53 1.05 -27.20 -10.62
N GLY A 54 1.35 -27.84 -11.76
CA GLY A 54 2.72 -28.04 -12.24
C GLY A 54 3.64 -28.80 -11.28
N LEU A 55 3.10 -29.68 -10.42
CA LEU A 55 3.87 -30.49 -9.46
C LEU A 55 4.38 -31.80 -10.06
N SER A 56 4.03 -32.11 -11.31
CA SER A 56 4.51 -33.33 -11.98
C SER A 56 6.02 -33.25 -12.27
N ASN A 57 6.77 -34.25 -11.82
CA ASN A 57 8.20 -34.43 -12.09
C ASN A 57 8.45 -34.75 -13.58
N GLY A 58 8.37 -33.73 -14.44
CA GLY A 58 8.81 -33.79 -15.83
C GLY A 58 10.28 -33.43 -15.93
N ASN A 59 11.07 -34.36 -16.47
CA ASN A 59 12.51 -34.26 -16.69
C ASN A 59 12.92 -32.92 -17.33
N LEU A 60 13.93 -32.31 -16.71
CA LEU A 60 14.80 -31.29 -17.27
C LEU A 60 15.59 -31.95 -18.40
N ASP A 61 15.37 -31.55 -19.65
CA ASP A 61 16.38 -31.54 -20.72
C ASP A 61 15.68 -31.11 -22.01
N ASP A 62 15.80 -29.83 -22.36
CA ASP A 62 15.98 -29.33 -23.73
C ASP A 62 16.02 -27.80 -23.70
N THR A 63 17.22 -27.26 -23.46
CA THR A 63 17.50 -25.84 -23.59
C THR A 63 18.06 -25.59 -24.98
N SER A 64 17.20 -25.22 -25.93
CA SER A 64 17.64 -24.56 -27.17
C SER A 64 17.24 -23.08 -27.10
N HIS A 65 18.25 -22.22 -27.04
CA HIS A 65 18.10 -20.77 -27.06
C HIS A 65 17.58 -20.29 -28.42
N PRO A 66 16.68 -19.29 -28.41
CA PRO A 66 16.90 -18.13 -29.26
C PRO A 66 16.81 -16.82 -28.46
N THR A 67 17.97 -16.17 -28.40
CA THR A 67 18.22 -14.73 -28.55
C THR A 67 17.18 -13.72 -28.03
N ASN A 68 17.53 -13.10 -26.90
CA ASN A 68 17.01 -11.82 -26.43
C ASN A 68 17.00 -10.78 -27.55
N SER A 69 15.81 -10.29 -27.89
CA SER A 69 15.64 -9.10 -28.73
C SER A 69 15.38 -7.90 -27.82
N THR A 70 16.45 -7.35 -27.24
CA THR A 70 16.44 -6.05 -26.58
C THR A 70 16.72 -4.99 -27.64
N THR A 71 15.66 -4.47 -28.27
CA THR A 71 15.75 -3.22 -29.05
C THR A 71 14.95 -2.13 -28.35
N PRO A 72 15.48 -0.89 -28.25
CA PRO A 72 14.74 0.24 -27.73
C PRO A 72 13.65 0.62 -28.74
N VAL A 73 12.38 0.32 -28.45
CA VAL A 73 11.28 0.51 -29.40
C VAL A 73 10.63 1.87 -29.20
N GLY A 74 10.75 2.72 -30.23
CA GLY A 74 10.08 4.02 -30.33
C GLY A 74 8.54 3.93 -30.34
N LEU A 75 7.91 5.03 -29.92
CA LEU A 75 6.49 5.21 -29.61
C LEU A 75 5.50 5.09 -30.79
N ASN A 76 5.89 4.52 -31.93
CA ASN A 76 5.01 4.37 -33.12
C ASN A 76 4.34 2.99 -33.15
N ARG A 77 3.53 2.67 -32.14
CA ARG A 77 2.66 1.47 -32.15
C ARG A 77 1.20 1.87 -32.38
N SER A 78 0.46 1.02 -33.10
CA SER A 78 -0.95 1.25 -33.46
C SER A 78 -1.83 1.44 -32.23
N ILE A 79 -2.62 2.52 -32.19
CA ILE A 79 -3.57 2.82 -31.10
C ILE A 79 -4.90 2.07 -31.24
N ALA A 80 -5.11 1.34 -32.34
CA ALA A 80 -6.36 0.64 -32.62
C ALA A 80 -6.83 -0.28 -31.47
N PRO A 81 -5.96 -1.07 -30.79
CA PRO A 81 -6.39 -1.91 -29.67
C PRO A 81 -6.90 -1.11 -28.46
N VAL A 82 -6.28 0.04 -28.17
CA VAL A 82 -6.70 0.97 -27.11
C VAL A 82 -8.10 1.52 -27.40
N LEU A 83 -8.32 1.95 -28.65
CA LEU A 83 -9.63 2.45 -29.07
C LEU A 83 -10.69 1.35 -29.03
N ALA A 84 -10.37 0.12 -29.44
CA ALA A 84 -11.29 -1.01 -29.35
C ALA A 84 -11.72 -1.29 -27.89
N ALA A 85 -10.76 -1.30 -26.95
CA ALA A 85 -11.06 -1.46 -25.53
C ALA A 85 -11.90 -0.28 -24.98
N SER A 86 -11.67 0.95 -25.43
CA SER A 86 -12.50 2.11 -25.05
C SER A 86 -13.94 2.01 -25.55
N VAL A 87 -14.16 1.46 -26.75
CA VAL A 87 -15.51 1.23 -27.29
C VAL A 87 -16.25 0.21 -26.43
N HIS A 88 -15.58 -0.87 -26.01
CA HIS A 88 -16.16 -1.86 -25.10
C HIS A 88 -16.54 -1.24 -23.74
N LEU A 89 -15.69 -0.39 -23.17
CA LEU A 89 -16.00 0.32 -21.94
C LEU A 89 -17.17 1.29 -22.12
N LYS A 90 -17.21 2.02 -23.23
CA LYS A 90 -18.28 2.98 -23.56
C LYS A 90 -19.64 2.31 -23.67
N THR A 91 -19.72 1.13 -24.29
CA THR A 91 -20.99 0.39 -24.44
C THR A 91 -21.50 -0.13 -23.09
N LYS A 92 -20.61 -0.62 -22.23
CA LYS A 92 -20.96 -1.07 -20.86
C LYS A 92 -21.26 0.10 -19.91
N ALA A 93 -20.72 1.28 -20.17
CA ALA A 93 -20.92 2.48 -19.36
C ALA A 93 -22.27 3.20 -19.59
N ALA A 94 -23.24 2.57 -20.27
CA ALA A 94 -24.55 3.17 -20.57
C ALA A 94 -25.23 3.70 -19.28
N GLY A 95 -25.16 5.02 -19.07
CA GLY A 95 -25.57 5.71 -17.83
C GLY A 95 -24.46 6.52 -17.12
N ALA A 96 -23.29 6.72 -17.73
CA ALA A 96 -22.23 7.58 -17.18
C ALA A 96 -22.40 9.07 -17.56
N PRO A 97 -22.11 10.02 -16.66
CA PRO A 97 -22.44 11.45 -16.82
C PRO A 97 -21.59 12.23 -17.83
N ASN A 98 -20.67 11.61 -18.59
CA ASN A 98 -19.83 12.35 -19.55
C ASN A 98 -19.46 11.52 -20.80
N ALA A 99 -20.29 11.56 -21.84
CA ALA A 99 -20.05 10.82 -23.09
C ALA A 99 -18.74 11.22 -23.80
N LYS A 100 -18.29 12.47 -23.62
CA LYS A 100 -17.05 12.99 -24.22
C LYS A 100 -15.81 12.31 -23.65
N ALA A 101 -15.86 11.76 -22.44
CA ALA A 101 -14.74 11.02 -21.85
C ALA A 101 -14.26 9.85 -22.73
N TRP A 102 -15.11 9.35 -23.61
CA TRP A 102 -14.82 8.22 -24.50
C TRP A 102 -14.48 8.66 -25.94
N ASP A 103 -14.26 9.95 -26.17
CA ASP A 103 -13.81 10.46 -27.46
C ASP A 103 -12.38 9.97 -27.74
N ALA A 104 -12.13 9.49 -28.95
CA ALA A 104 -10.87 8.84 -29.32
C ALA A 104 -9.63 9.72 -29.01
N GLY A 105 -9.72 11.02 -29.29
CA GLY A 105 -8.64 11.97 -29.00
C GLY A 105 -8.36 12.16 -27.51
N ILE A 106 -9.39 12.09 -26.65
CA ILE A 106 -9.23 12.20 -25.19
C ILE A 106 -8.61 10.92 -24.63
N VAL A 107 -9.13 9.76 -25.05
CA VAL A 107 -8.58 8.45 -24.67
C VAL A 107 -7.12 8.34 -25.09
N GLU A 108 -6.79 8.72 -26.32
CA GLU A 108 -5.41 8.72 -26.82
C GLU A 108 -4.49 9.63 -26.02
N HIS A 109 -4.94 10.86 -25.73
CA HIS A 109 -4.16 11.81 -24.96
C HIS A 109 -3.87 11.31 -23.55
N LEU A 110 -4.90 10.84 -22.84
CA LEU A 110 -4.76 10.30 -21.48
C LEU A 110 -3.91 9.04 -21.43
N TRP A 111 -4.07 8.15 -22.41
CA TRP A 111 -3.25 6.95 -22.53
C TRP A 111 -1.76 7.27 -22.69
N LYS A 112 -1.42 8.22 -23.57
CA LYS A 112 -0.03 8.67 -23.74
C LYS A 112 0.48 9.35 -22.47
N SER A 113 -0.34 10.24 -21.90
CA SER A 113 -0.01 10.94 -20.66
C SER A 113 0.27 9.99 -19.50
N PHE A 114 -0.44 8.86 -19.41
CA PHE A 114 -0.16 7.83 -18.41
C PHE A 114 1.29 7.35 -18.53
N HIS A 115 1.70 6.96 -19.74
CA HIS A 115 3.03 6.46 -19.96
C HIS A 115 4.10 7.53 -19.77
N ASP A 116 3.82 8.80 -20.07
CA ASP A 116 4.81 9.87 -19.93
C ASP A 116 4.97 10.34 -18.48
N ALA A 117 3.88 10.40 -17.72
CA ALA A 117 3.84 11.03 -16.40
C ALA A 117 3.83 10.05 -15.23
N MET A 118 3.49 8.77 -15.43
CA MET A 118 3.40 7.83 -14.31
C MET A 118 4.79 7.55 -13.73
N PRO A 119 5.02 7.78 -12.42
CA PRO A 119 6.26 7.38 -11.77
C PRO A 119 6.39 5.85 -11.81
N GLY A 120 7.63 5.37 -11.88
CA GLY A 120 7.90 3.94 -11.82
C GLY A 120 7.27 3.32 -10.58
N LEU A 121 6.51 2.24 -10.76
CA LEU A 121 6.03 1.43 -9.65
C LEU A 121 7.25 0.71 -9.07
N HIS A 122 7.55 0.92 -7.79
CA HIS A 122 8.73 0.33 -7.16
C HIS A 122 8.73 -1.21 -7.17
N PHE A 123 7.55 -1.83 -7.25
CA PHE A 123 7.40 -3.28 -7.45
C PHE A 123 7.46 -3.67 -8.94
N LEU A 124 7.24 -2.75 -9.90
CA LEU A 124 7.43 -2.99 -11.34
C LEU A 124 8.44 -1.98 -11.90
N PRO A 125 9.74 -2.15 -11.62
CA PRO A 125 10.78 -1.17 -11.93
C PRO A 125 10.97 -0.97 -13.44
N GLN A 126 10.64 -2.00 -14.24
CA GLN A 126 10.68 -1.90 -15.69
C GLN A 126 9.34 -1.35 -16.20
N LYS A 127 9.40 -0.23 -16.93
CA LYS A 127 8.23 0.37 -17.59
C LYS A 127 7.62 -0.62 -18.58
N GLN A 128 6.50 -1.23 -18.19
CA GLN A 128 5.74 -2.11 -19.08
C GLN A 128 4.80 -1.28 -19.94
N VAL A 129 4.89 -1.45 -21.27
CA VAL A 129 4.01 -0.79 -22.23
C VAL A 129 3.08 -1.83 -22.83
N PHE A 130 1.77 -1.69 -22.56
CA PHE A 130 0.74 -2.58 -23.05
C PHE A 130 0.19 -2.07 -24.37
N THR A 131 0.34 -2.85 -25.43
CA THR A 131 -0.13 -2.46 -26.77
C THR A 131 -1.59 -2.78 -27.02
N ALA A 132 -2.11 -3.78 -26.30
CA ALA A 132 -3.50 -4.19 -26.29
C ALA A 132 -3.97 -4.34 -24.83
N PRO A 133 -4.28 -3.22 -24.15
CA PRO A 133 -4.73 -3.28 -22.77
C PRO A 133 -6.13 -3.90 -22.68
N THR A 134 -6.37 -4.72 -21.65
CA THR A 134 -7.71 -5.15 -21.26
C THR A 134 -8.55 -3.93 -20.92
N PRO A 135 -9.89 -4.00 -21.06
CA PRO A 135 -10.78 -2.90 -20.68
C PRO A 135 -10.54 -2.39 -19.26
N LEU A 136 -10.31 -3.28 -18.28
CA LEU A 136 -10.07 -2.86 -16.89
C LEU A 136 -8.71 -2.15 -16.74
N LEU A 137 -7.65 -2.66 -17.36
CA LEU A 137 -6.34 -2.00 -17.31
C LEU A 137 -6.42 -0.61 -17.96
N LEU A 138 -7.05 -0.51 -19.13
CA LEU A 138 -7.22 0.76 -19.83
C LEU A 138 -7.96 1.78 -18.96
N VAL A 139 -9.12 1.43 -18.40
CA VAL A 139 -9.90 2.38 -17.60
C VAL A 139 -9.13 2.82 -16.35
N SER A 140 -8.33 1.95 -15.73
CA SER A 140 -7.45 2.32 -14.62
C SER A 140 -6.38 3.33 -15.04
N MET A 141 -5.74 3.13 -16.19
CA MET A 141 -4.74 4.08 -16.71
C MET A 141 -5.36 5.44 -17.07
N LEU A 142 -6.55 5.43 -17.66
CA LEU A 142 -7.32 6.65 -17.95
C LEU A 142 -7.74 7.36 -16.67
N TYR A 143 -8.20 6.62 -15.66
CA TYR A 143 -8.52 7.16 -14.33
C TYR A 143 -7.30 7.83 -13.71
N CYS A 144 -6.15 7.15 -13.69
CA CYS A 144 -4.91 7.69 -13.13
C CYS A 144 -4.50 9.00 -13.77
N SER A 145 -4.50 9.02 -15.11
CA SER A 145 -4.09 10.19 -15.89
C SER A 145 -5.08 11.34 -15.80
N ALA A 146 -6.38 11.04 -15.74
CA ALA A 146 -7.39 12.06 -15.55
C ALA A 146 -7.28 12.67 -14.13
N SER A 147 -7.23 11.83 -13.08
CA SER A 147 -7.17 12.30 -11.69
C SER A 147 -5.96 13.17 -11.41
N ARG A 148 -4.80 12.86 -11.99
CA ARG A 148 -3.56 13.63 -11.81
C ARG A 148 -3.25 14.58 -12.96
N GLY A 149 -4.17 14.73 -13.90
CA GLY A 149 -4.05 15.60 -15.06
C GLY A 149 -4.57 17.02 -14.80
N PRO A 150 -4.43 17.93 -15.79
CA PRO A 150 -5.00 19.26 -15.71
C PRO A 150 -6.54 19.25 -15.65
N ALA A 151 -7.13 20.35 -15.17
CA ALA A 151 -8.59 20.46 -14.95
C ALA A 151 -9.44 20.11 -16.19
N CYS A 152 -8.94 20.37 -17.40
CA CYS A 152 -9.65 20.05 -18.65
C CYS A 152 -9.88 18.54 -18.85
N VAL A 153 -9.03 17.68 -18.30
CA VAL A 153 -9.19 16.21 -18.37
C VAL A 153 -9.63 15.59 -17.05
N ALA A 154 -9.34 16.24 -15.93
CA ALA A 154 -9.70 15.71 -14.61
C ALA A 154 -11.21 15.63 -14.36
N GLN A 155 -12.01 16.45 -15.06
CA GLN A 155 -13.47 16.31 -15.11
C GLN A 155 -13.96 14.93 -15.59
N TYR A 156 -13.11 14.14 -16.29
CA TYR A 156 -13.45 12.80 -16.77
C TYR A 156 -13.15 11.71 -15.74
N ALA A 157 -12.34 11.98 -14.71
CA ALA A 157 -11.93 10.98 -13.71
C ALA A 157 -13.12 10.24 -13.04
N PRO A 158 -14.24 10.90 -12.65
CA PRO A 158 -15.39 10.20 -12.08
C PRO A 158 -16.04 9.20 -13.05
N THR A 159 -15.98 9.48 -14.36
CA THR A 159 -16.51 8.58 -15.40
C THR A 159 -15.67 7.30 -15.45
N TYR A 160 -14.34 7.44 -15.47
CA TYR A 160 -13.44 6.27 -15.47
C TYR A 160 -13.50 5.50 -14.16
N HIS A 161 -13.53 6.18 -13.01
CA HIS A 161 -13.69 5.52 -11.70
C HIS A 161 -15.00 4.71 -11.62
N LYS A 162 -16.13 5.26 -12.07
CA LYS A 162 -17.41 4.53 -12.13
C LYS A 162 -17.32 3.31 -13.05
N SER A 163 -16.72 3.45 -14.23
CA SER A 163 -16.52 2.34 -15.16
C SER A 163 -15.58 1.27 -14.63
N PHE A 164 -14.54 1.65 -13.88
CA PHE A 164 -13.66 0.73 -13.17
C PHE A 164 -14.42 -0.05 -12.09
N CYS A 165 -15.17 0.63 -11.23
CA CYS A 165 -16.01 -0.02 -10.22
C CYS A 165 -17.01 -1.00 -10.83
N HIS A 166 -17.65 -0.62 -11.93
CA HIS A 166 -18.53 -1.51 -12.68
C HIS A 166 -17.77 -2.72 -13.22
N GLY A 167 -16.59 -2.52 -13.81
CA GLY A 167 -15.71 -3.59 -14.28
C GLY A 167 -15.36 -4.60 -13.18
N ILE A 168 -14.99 -4.13 -11.97
CA ILE A 168 -14.75 -5.04 -10.83
C ILE A 168 -16.03 -5.77 -10.44
N SER A 169 -17.18 -5.11 -10.40
CA SER A 169 -18.44 -5.77 -10.03
C SER A 169 -18.80 -6.91 -10.99
N CYS A 170 -18.56 -6.71 -12.30
CA CYS A 170 -18.72 -7.74 -13.33
C CYS A 170 -17.83 -8.96 -13.10
N LEU A 171 -16.56 -8.77 -12.69
CA LEU A 171 -15.64 -9.87 -12.38
C LEU A 171 -16.12 -10.75 -11.22
N MET A 172 -17.02 -10.24 -10.37
CA MET A 172 -17.59 -10.97 -9.24
C MET A 172 -18.89 -11.69 -9.59
N MET A 173 -19.41 -11.54 -10.81
CA MET A 173 -20.65 -12.17 -11.26
C MET A 173 -20.38 -13.55 -11.90
N PRO A 174 -21.11 -14.63 -11.51
CA PRO A 174 -20.83 -16.00 -11.97
C PRO A 174 -20.98 -16.30 -13.47
N ASN A 175 -21.42 -15.37 -14.32
CA ASN A 175 -21.76 -15.60 -15.73
C ASN A 175 -21.41 -14.43 -16.65
N ASP A 176 -20.48 -13.56 -16.27
CA ASP A 176 -20.07 -12.50 -17.20
C ASP A 176 -19.20 -13.13 -18.30
N ASP A 177 -19.58 -12.91 -19.57
CA ASP A 177 -18.87 -13.37 -20.79
C ASP A 177 -17.41 -12.87 -20.89
N LEU A 178 -16.92 -12.16 -19.87
CA LEU A 178 -15.53 -11.74 -19.69
C LEU A 178 -14.57 -12.89 -19.34
N GLY A 179 -15.06 -14.07 -18.93
CA GLY A 179 -14.23 -15.17 -18.41
C GLY A 179 -14.53 -16.59 -18.88
N ALA A 180 -15.36 -16.79 -19.92
CA ALA A 180 -15.73 -18.15 -20.34
C ALA A 180 -14.59 -18.90 -21.07
N SER A 181 -13.78 -19.61 -20.28
CA SER A 181 -13.21 -20.96 -20.51
C SER A 181 -13.26 -21.46 -21.96
N THR A 182 -12.26 -21.09 -22.76
CA THR A 182 -11.80 -21.79 -23.99
C THR A 182 -10.54 -21.16 -24.59
N THR A 183 -10.01 -20.07 -24.03
CA THR A 183 -8.83 -19.38 -24.54
C THR A 183 -7.53 -20.14 -24.23
N PRO A 184 -6.55 -20.15 -25.16
CA PRO A 184 -5.19 -20.62 -24.90
C PRO A 184 -4.62 -20.07 -23.57
N PHE A 185 -3.83 -20.88 -22.88
CA PHE A 185 -3.30 -20.56 -21.54
C PHE A 185 -2.56 -19.22 -21.49
N GLU A 186 -1.75 -18.90 -22.50
CA GLU A 186 -1.02 -17.63 -22.61
C GLU A 186 -1.96 -16.40 -22.68
N ILE A 187 -3.11 -16.55 -23.35
CA ILE A 187 -4.13 -15.49 -23.43
C ILE A 187 -4.84 -15.33 -22.09
N SER A 188 -5.00 -16.42 -21.32
CA SER A 188 -5.54 -16.39 -19.95
C SER A 188 -4.58 -15.75 -18.94
N GLU A 189 -3.28 -16.05 -19.03
CA GLU A 189 -2.24 -15.45 -18.18
C GLU A 189 -2.18 -13.94 -18.41
N GLU A 190 -2.00 -13.50 -19.66
CA GLU A 190 -1.90 -12.08 -20.00
C GLU A 190 -3.14 -11.30 -19.54
N TRP A 191 -4.33 -11.88 -19.75
CA TRP A 191 -5.58 -11.30 -19.28
C TRP A 191 -5.55 -11.13 -17.76
N GLY A 192 -5.28 -12.20 -17.00
CA GLY A 192 -5.25 -12.15 -15.54
C GLY A 192 -4.24 -11.12 -15.01
N PHE A 193 -3.03 -11.11 -15.57
CA PHE A 193 -1.97 -10.19 -15.17
C PHE A 193 -2.40 -8.73 -15.36
N GLN A 194 -2.94 -8.39 -16.54
CA GLN A 194 -3.38 -7.04 -16.84
C GLN A 194 -4.57 -6.61 -15.97
N ILE A 195 -5.52 -7.51 -15.69
CA ILE A 195 -6.66 -7.22 -14.82
C ILE A 195 -6.18 -6.91 -13.40
N VAL A 196 -5.32 -7.76 -12.82
CA VAL A 196 -4.78 -7.56 -11.47
C VAL A 196 -3.97 -6.26 -11.38
N LEU A 197 -3.11 -6.00 -12.37
CA LEU A 197 -2.38 -4.72 -12.46
C LEU A 197 -3.33 -3.52 -12.54
N GLY A 198 -4.38 -3.62 -13.35
CA GLY A 198 -5.41 -2.57 -13.44
C GLY A 198 -6.05 -2.27 -12.09
N ILE A 199 -6.32 -3.30 -11.27
CA ILE A 199 -6.87 -3.11 -9.93
C ILE A 199 -5.87 -2.40 -9.02
N VAL A 200 -4.61 -2.84 -9.00
CA VAL A 200 -3.54 -2.20 -8.19
C VAL A 200 -3.39 -0.72 -8.54
N LEU A 201 -3.30 -0.40 -9.84
CA LEU A 201 -3.13 0.97 -10.34
C LEU A 201 -4.23 1.92 -9.85
N ALA A 202 -5.49 1.52 -10.01
CA ALA A 202 -6.61 2.35 -9.59
C ALA A 202 -6.72 2.44 -8.06
N ALA A 203 -6.39 1.35 -7.36
CA ALA A 203 -6.47 1.29 -5.90
C ALA A 203 -5.45 2.22 -5.22
N LEU A 204 -4.23 2.37 -5.75
CA LEU A 204 -3.22 3.33 -5.26
C LEU A 204 -3.73 4.77 -5.16
N LEU A 205 -4.65 5.16 -6.06
CA LEU A 205 -5.28 6.49 -6.08
C LEU A 205 -6.64 6.54 -5.40
N SER A 206 -7.07 5.44 -4.80
CA SER A 206 -8.40 5.29 -4.20
C SER A 206 -8.33 5.05 -2.70
N GLU A 207 -7.15 4.75 -2.14
CA GLU A 207 -6.94 4.71 -0.69
C GLU A 207 -7.36 6.02 -0.02
N GLY A 208 -8.03 5.90 1.14
CA GLY A 208 -8.68 7.02 1.82
C GLY A 208 -9.93 7.54 1.10
N GLN A 209 -10.01 7.49 -0.24
CA GLN A 209 -11.15 8.04 -0.97
C GLN A 209 -12.38 7.12 -0.99
N THR A 210 -12.18 5.80 -1.06
CA THR A 210 -13.25 4.80 -1.08
C THR A 210 -13.10 3.78 0.03
N ARG A 211 -14.24 3.35 0.59
CA ARG A 211 -14.30 2.30 1.62
C ARG A 211 -14.15 0.89 1.03
N HIS A 212 -14.08 0.75 -0.29
CA HIS A 212 -14.14 -0.54 -0.98
C HIS A 212 -12.76 -1.03 -1.46
N THR A 213 -11.68 -0.30 -1.20
CA THR A 213 -10.32 -0.69 -1.62
C THR A 213 -9.96 -2.11 -1.15
N GLY A 214 -10.25 -2.48 0.10
CA GLY A 214 -10.05 -3.85 0.60
C GLY A 214 -10.82 -4.94 -0.16
N LEU A 215 -12.02 -4.63 -0.68
CA LEU A 215 -12.78 -5.58 -1.52
C LEU A 215 -12.12 -5.75 -2.89
N TRP A 216 -11.59 -4.67 -3.46
CA TRP A 216 -10.87 -4.72 -4.73
C TRP A 216 -9.57 -5.52 -4.61
N LEU A 217 -8.83 -5.32 -3.51
CA LEU A 217 -7.65 -6.10 -3.17
C LEU A 217 -7.96 -7.59 -3.05
N SER A 218 -9.06 -7.94 -2.38
CA SER A 218 -9.53 -9.33 -2.27
C SER A 218 -9.84 -9.95 -3.64
N ALA A 219 -10.52 -9.19 -4.51
CA ALA A 219 -10.81 -9.61 -5.88
C ALA A 219 -9.54 -9.83 -6.70
N ALA A 220 -8.59 -8.90 -6.63
CA ALA A 220 -7.32 -8.99 -7.32
C ALA A 220 -6.50 -10.19 -6.84
N TYR A 221 -6.47 -10.44 -5.53
CA TYR A 221 -5.78 -11.60 -4.97
C TYR A 221 -6.40 -12.92 -5.45
N ARG A 222 -7.73 -13.04 -5.49
CA ARG A 222 -8.41 -14.21 -6.05
C ARG A 222 -8.02 -14.47 -7.51
N LEU A 223 -8.05 -13.42 -8.33
CA LEU A 223 -7.68 -13.50 -9.75
C LEU A 223 -6.21 -13.85 -9.95
N LEU A 224 -5.33 -13.34 -9.09
CA LEU A 224 -3.92 -13.70 -9.09
C LEU A 224 -3.75 -15.20 -8.85
N LEU A 225 -4.44 -15.77 -7.84
CA LEU A 225 -4.37 -17.21 -7.57
C LEU A 225 -4.96 -18.07 -8.70
N GLU A 226 -5.97 -17.55 -9.42
CA GLU A 226 -6.65 -18.25 -10.51
C GLU A 226 -5.83 -18.26 -11.81
N HIS A 227 -5.14 -17.16 -12.12
CA HIS A 227 -4.46 -16.97 -13.41
C HIS A 227 -2.93 -17.04 -13.34
N CYS A 228 -2.33 -17.01 -12.14
CA CYS A 228 -0.89 -17.17 -12.02
C CYS A 228 -0.46 -18.57 -12.48
N PRO A 229 0.54 -18.69 -13.37
CA PRO A 229 1.02 -19.98 -13.80
C PRO A 229 1.68 -20.75 -12.65
N PRO A 230 1.55 -22.09 -12.64
CA PRO A 230 2.11 -22.93 -11.59
C PRO A 230 3.64 -22.91 -11.55
N ARG A 231 4.28 -22.66 -12.69
CA ARG A 231 5.73 -22.51 -12.82
C ARG A 231 6.02 -21.22 -13.56
N LEU A 232 6.80 -20.33 -12.96
CA LEU A 232 7.31 -19.15 -13.65
C LEU A 232 8.48 -19.58 -14.53
N THR A 233 8.48 -19.15 -15.78
CA THR A 233 9.60 -19.33 -16.72
C THR A 233 10.13 -17.97 -17.12
N ASN A 234 11.26 -17.90 -17.83
CA ASN A 234 11.79 -16.62 -18.31
C ASN A 234 10.81 -15.84 -19.21
N ASN A 235 9.80 -16.52 -19.76
CA ASN A 235 8.79 -15.93 -20.64
C ASN A 235 7.50 -15.53 -19.92
N THR A 236 7.30 -15.92 -18.65
CA THR A 236 6.09 -15.55 -17.89
C THR A 236 6.15 -14.11 -17.43
N ARG A 237 4.98 -13.50 -17.19
CA ARG A 237 4.90 -12.16 -16.60
C ARG A 237 5.47 -12.16 -15.18
N GLN A 238 5.80 -10.96 -14.69
CA GLN A 238 6.39 -10.76 -13.37
C GLN A 238 5.34 -10.88 -12.25
N TRP A 239 4.71 -12.06 -12.12
CA TRP A 239 3.65 -12.33 -11.14
C TRP A 239 4.10 -12.15 -9.69
N GLN A 240 5.37 -12.49 -9.39
CA GLN A 240 6.04 -12.20 -8.12
C GLN A 240 5.90 -10.72 -7.73
N GLN A 241 6.27 -9.84 -8.66
CA GLN A 241 6.22 -8.40 -8.47
C GLN A 241 4.79 -7.87 -8.32
N LEU A 242 3.85 -8.47 -9.05
CA LEU A 242 2.45 -8.08 -8.96
C LEU A 242 1.84 -8.46 -7.60
N PHE A 243 2.22 -9.62 -7.05
CA PHE A 243 1.86 -10.01 -5.69
C PHE A 243 2.47 -9.06 -4.65
N THR A 244 3.75 -8.71 -4.80
CA THR A 244 4.41 -7.72 -3.93
C THR A 244 3.69 -6.37 -3.96
N GLY A 245 3.30 -5.88 -5.14
CA GLY A 245 2.52 -4.65 -5.28
C GLY A 245 1.15 -4.71 -4.57
N LEU A 246 0.47 -5.85 -4.65
CA LEU A 246 -0.79 -6.07 -3.89
C LEU A 246 -0.56 -6.07 -2.38
N GLN A 247 0.49 -6.73 -1.89
CA GLN A 247 0.81 -6.76 -0.46
C GLN A 247 1.13 -5.37 0.08
N ILE A 248 1.91 -4.57 -0.65
CA ILE A 248 2.26 -3.21 -0.23
C ILE A 248 1.00 -2.35 -0.12
N LEU A 249 0.16 -2.37 -1.15
CA LEU A 249 -1.10 -1.63 -1.17
C LEU A 249 -2.06 -2.07 -0.03
N ASP A 250 -2.14 -3.37 0.26
CA ASP A 250 -2.96 -3.87 1.36
C ASP A 250 -2.41 -3.46 2.73
N LEU A 251 -1.10 -3.46 2.93
CA LEU A 251 -0.45 -3.01 4.16
C LEU A 251 -0.59 -1.50 4.36
N GLU A 252 -0.39 -0.70 3.30
CA GLU A 252 -0.59 0.74 3.30
C GLU A 252 -2.06 1.06 3.63
N HIS A 253 -3.01 0.44 2.93
CA HIS A 253 -4.43 0.58 3.22
C HIS A 253 -4.78 0.18 4.67
N ALA A 254 -4.34 -1.00 5.11
CA ALA A 254 -4.61 -1.53 6.45
C ALA A 254 -4.02 -0.64 7.55
N SER A 255 -2.85 -0.03 7.32
CA SER A 255 -2.19 0.85 8.28
C SER A 255 -3.01 2.11 8.60
N LEU A 256 -3.64 2.72 7.60
CA LEU A 256 -4.46 3.93 7.76
C LEU A 256 -5.71 3.67 8.62
N HIS A 257 -6.20 2.44 8.58
CA HIS A 257 -7.42 2.01 9.25
C HIS A 257 -7.16 1.13 10.49
N LEU A 258 -5.90 0.81 10.80
CA LEU A 258 -5.51 -0.18 11.82
C LEU A 258 -6.36 -1.46 11.72
N THR A 259 -6.50 -1.99 10.51
CA THR A 259 -7.18 -3.26 10.22
C THR A 259 -6.17 -4.37 9.96
N CYS A 260 -6.62 -5.62 10.00
CA CYS A 260 -5.75 -6.73 9.60
C CYS A 260 -5.54 -6.67 8.08
N PRO A 261 -4.30 -6.85 7.59
CA PRO A 261 -4.06 -7.06 6.17
C PRO A 261 -4.86 -8.26 5.66
N THR A 262 -5.40 -8.14 4.45
CA THR A 262 -6.20 -9.18 3.80
C THR A 262 -5.33 -10.23 3.15
N LEU A 263 -4.19 -9.82 2.57
CA LEU A 263 -3.26 -10.71 1.92
C LEU A 263 -2.37 -11.44 2.94
N PRO A 264 -2.08 -12.74 2.72
CA PRO A 264 -1.17 -13.46 3.58
C PRO A 264 0.26 -12.92 3.38
N LEU A 265 1.06 -13.01 4.45
CA LEU A 265 2.48 -12.69 4.40
C LEU A 265 3.21 -13.56 3.38
N GLU A 266 2.98 -14.87 3.44
CA GLU A 266 3.51 -15.83 2.48
C GLU A 266 2.45 -16.18 1.44
N PRO A 267 2.73 -16.03 0.13
CA PRO A 267 1.81 -16.47 -0.88
C PRO A 267 1.67 -18.01 -0.84
N PRO A 268 0.48 -18.55 -1.13
CA PRO A 268 0.25 -19.99 -1.15
C PRO A 268 0.93 -20.67 -2.34
N LEU A 269 1.27 -19.91 -3.38
CA LEU A 269 1.99 -20.40 -4.55
C LEU A 269 3.49 -20.15 -4.36
N HIS A 270 4.28 -21.23 -4.28
CA HIS A 270 5.73 -21.13 -4.17
C HIS A 270 6.36 -20.38 -5.35
N SER A 271 5.73 -20.44 -6.53
CA SER A 271 6.21 -19.77 -7.74
C SER A 271 6.27 -18.24 -7.59
N ILE A 272 5.46 -17.65 -6.72
CA ILE A 272 5.42 -16.20 -6.47
C ILE A 272 6.05 -15.78 -5.14
N GLN A 273 6.70 -16.71 -4.42
CA GLN A 273 7.44 -16.36 -3.21
C GLN A 273 8.66 -15.52 -3.55
N MET A 274 8.83 -14.43 -2.81
CA MET A 274 9.99 -13.55 -2.92
C MET A 274 11.13 -14.05 -2.03
N SER A 275 12.36 -13.72 -2.40
CA SER A 275 13.51 -14.02 -1.53
C SER A 275 13.37 -13.30 -0.20
N SER A 276 13.75 -13.96 0.89
CA SER A 276 13.87 -13.30 2.20
C SER A 276 14.89 -12.15 2.22
N THR A 277 15.78 -12.09 1.23
CA THR A 277 16.75 -11.01 1.03
C THR A 277 16.19 -9.85 0.21
N ASP A 278 14.99 -9.98 -0.35
CA ASP A 278 14.35 -8.93 -1.12
C ASP A 278 13.90 -7.76 -0.23
N GLN A 279 14.13 -6.54 -0.71
CA GLN A 279 13.85 -5.33 0.04
C GLN A 279 12.36 -5.18 0.35
N LEU A 280 11.50 -5.37 -0.65
CA LEU A 280 10.06 -5.15 -0.53
C LEU A 280 9.43 -6.25 0.31
N TYR A 281 9.84 -7.50 0.12
CA TYR A 281 9.42 -8.59 0.99
C TYR A 281 9.82 -8.35 2.45
N SER A 282 11.08 -7.93 2.70
CA SER A 282 11.52 -7.63 4.05
C SER A 282 10.71 -6.50 4.69
N LEU A 283 10.36 -5.45 3.93
CA LEU A 283 9.50 -4.36 4.41
C LEU A 283 8.09 -4.86 4.71
N SER A 284 7.47 -5.56 3.76
CA SER A 284 6.14 -6.13 3.90
C SER A 284 6.03 -7.04 5.12
N ARG A 285 7.05 -7.87 5.39
CA ARG A 285 7.09 -8.73 6.57
C ARG A 285 7.08 -7.95 7.88
N MET A 286 7.93 -6.93 7.99
CA MET A 286 7.98 -6.08 9.20
C MET A 286 6.63 -5.39 9.44
N MET A 287 6.07 -4.83 8.37
CA MET A 287 4.75 -4.18 8.38
C MET A 287 3.64 -5.12 8.80
N HIS A 288 3.61 -6.33 8.23
CA HIS A 288 2.58 -7.33 8.51
C HIS A 288 2.59 -7.74 9.99
N VAL A 289 3.77 -8.06 10.53
CA VAL A 289 3.94 -8.44 11.93
C VAL A 289 3.59 -7.29 12.88
N GLY A 290 4.11 -6.09 12.60
CA GLY A 290 3.87 -4.90 13.41
C GLY A 290 2.40 -4.49 13.45
N LEU A 291 1.77 -4.38 12.26
CA LEU A 291 0.36 -3.98 12.14
C LEU A 291 -0.59 -4.99 12.79
N THR A 292 -0.35 -6.29 12.63
CA THR A 292 -1.23 -7.33 13.19
C THR A 292 -1.39 -7.23 14.70
N HIS A 293 -0.37 -6.74 15.42
CA HIS A 293 -0.46 -6.52 16.88
C HIS A 293 -1.44 -5.40 17.28
N PHE A 294 -1.60 -4.38 16.44
CA PHE A 294 -2.47 -3.23 16.69
C PHE A 294 -3.83 -3.32 16.00
N ALA A 295 -3.91 -4.13 14.95
CA ALA A 295 -5.09 -4.30 14.13
C ALA A 295 -6.31 -4.80 14.92
N GLY A 296 -7.48 -4.21 14.66
CA GLY A 296 -8.75 -4.67 15.23
C GLY A 296 -8.94 -4.41 16.73
N ARG A 297 -7.99 -3.73 17.40
CA ARG A 297 -8.10 -3.36 18.82
C ARG A 297 -8.99 -2.14 19.10
N GLY A 298 -9.67 -1.62 18.07
CA GLY A 298 -10.55 -0.46 18.21
C GLY A 298 -9.82 0.84 18.58
N LEU A 299 -8.51 0.93 18.29
CA LEU A 299 -7.78 2.18 18.44
C LEU A 299 -8.30 3.19 17.40
N PRO A 300 -8.45 4.48 17.75
CA PRO A 300 -8.64 5.52 16.74
C PRO A 300 -7.45 5.53 15.77
N THR A 301 -7.70 5.95 14.54
CA THR A 301 -6.75 5.78 13.42
C THR A 301 -6.37 7.13 12.82
N ILE A 302 -5.25 7.18 12.10
CA ILE A 302 -4.85 8.36 11.32
C ILE A 302 -6.00 8.78 10.39
N TRP A 303 -6.62 7.83 9.69
CA TRP A 303 -7.75 8.12 8.80
C TRP A 303 -8.95 8.73 9.53
N SER A 304 -9.22 8.32 10.77
CA SER A 304 -10.36 8.84 11.53
C SER A 304 -10.24 10.33 11.85
N TYR A 305 -9.02 10.87 11.92
CA TYR A 305 -8.79 12.32 12.03
C TYR A 305 -9.42 13.08 10.85
N PHE A 306 -9.12 12.67 9.62
CA PHE A 306 -9.56 13.35 8.41
C PHE A 306 -11.07 13.19 8.13
N VAL A 307 -11.68 12.10 8.60
CA VAL A 307 -13.13 11.88 8.45
C VAL A 307 -13.94 12.64 9.50
N LYS A 308 -13.40 12.80 10.71
CA LYS A 308 -14.11 13.41 11.86
C LYS A 308 -13.67 14.85 12.15
N ASN A 309 -12.97 15.51 11.22
CA ASN A 309 -12.41 16.85 11.41
C ASN A 309 -11.57 16.98 12.70
N GLY A 310 -10.83 15.93 13.05
CA GLY A 310 -10.02 15.86 14.27
C GLY A 310 -10.81 15.84 15.58
N THR A 311 -12.13 15.66 15.55
CA THR A 311 -12.91 15.50 16.78
C THR A 311 -12.64 14.12 17.41
N PRO A 312 -12.25 14.06 18.69
CA PRO A 312 -11.95 12.80 19.35
C PRO A 312 -13.23 11.97 19.52
N ASP A 313 -13.14 10.67 19.24
CA ASP A 313 -14.26 9.76 19.49
C ASP A 313 -14.30 9.43 20.98
N VAL A 314 -15.24 10.05 21.70
CA VAL A 314 -15.41 9.89 23.15
C VAL A 314 -15.66 8.42 23.55
N ALA A 315 -16.08 7.57 22.60
CA ALA A 315 -16.45 6.17 22.85
C ALA A 315 -15.29 5.15 22.75
N LEU A 316 -14.10 5.52 22.23
CA LEU A 316 -13.00 4.58 21.96
C LEU A 316 -11.89 4.56 23.03
N THR A 317 -12.09 5.22 24.17
CA THR A 317 -11.07 5.47 25.20
C THR A 317 -10.79 4.28 26.14
N GLY A 318 -11.16 3.05 25.76
CA GLY A 318 -11.07 1.87 26.64
C GLY A 318 -9.72 1.14 26.63
N HIS A 319 -8.83 1.40 25.67
CA HIS A 319 -7.59 0.64 25.49
C HIS A 319 -6.38 1.40 26.01
N SER A 320 -5.90 1.03 27.19
CA SER A 320 -4.66 1.56 27.77
C SER A 320 -3.43 1.01 27.05
N HIS A 321 -2.52 1.90 26.64
CA HIS A 321 -1.18 1.54 26.18
C HIS A 321 -0.49 0.61 27.20
N SER A 322 -0.01 -0.54 26.74
CA SER A 322 0.63 -1.56 27.58
C SER A 322 2.14 -1.65 27.33
N GLY A 323 2.89 -2.20 28.29
CA GLY A 323 4.33 -2.45 28.11
C GLY A 323 4.67 -3.40 26.95
N VAL A 324 3.73 -4.27 26.56
CA VAL A 324 3.88 -5.13 25.36
C VAL A 324 3.80 -4.29 24.10
N ASP A 325 2.90 -3.32 24.04
CA ASP A 325 2.76 -2.41 22.91
C ASP A 325 4.05 -1.61 22.69
N THR A 326 4.64 -1.12 23.78
CA THR A 326 5.95 -0.48 23.77
C THR A 326 7.04 -1.40 23.22
N ALA A 327 7.06 -2.68 23.64
CA ALA A 327 8.06 -3.64 23.18
C ALA A 327 7.92 -3.94 21.68
N VAL A 328 6.69 -4.06 21.17
CA VAL A 328 6.41 -4.25 19.74
C VAL A 328 6.83 -3.03 18.93
N ILE A 329 6.49 -1.81 19.37
CA ILE A 329 6.90 -0.57 18.69
C ILE A 329 8.43 -0.47 18.63
N ARG A 330 9.12 -0.79 19.73
CA ARG A 330 10.58 -0.76 19.79
C ARG A 330 11.23 -1.77 18.85
N ASP A 331 10.72 -3.00 18.81
CA ASP A 331 11.25 -4.01 17.90
C ASP A 331 10.98 -3.64 16.44
N TRP A 332 9.79 -3.10 16.13
CA TRP A 332 9.46 -2.63 14.79
C TRP A 332 10.35 -1.47 14.35
N ALA A 333 10.60 -0.49 15.23
CA ALA A 333 11.51 0.62 14.97
C ALA A 333 12.93 0.13 14.65
N ARG A 334 13.47 -0.76 15.49
CA ARG A 334 14.79 -1.37 15.28
C ARG A 334 14.86 -2.13 13.94
N GLN A 335 13.82 -2.89 13.61
CA GLN A 335 13.78 -3.63 12.34
C GLN A 335 13.79 -2.69 11.13
N LEU A 336 13.10 -1.55 11.20
CA LEU A 336 13.12 -0.51 10.14
C LEU A 336 14.51 0.13 9.98
N ASP A 337 15.23 0.41 11.06
CA ASP A 337 16.61 0.91 10.98
C ASP A 337 17.54 -0.13 10.36
N ASP A 338 17.46 -1.39 10.81
CA ASP A 338 18.23 -2.48 10.24
C ASP A 338 17.93 -2.67 8.74
N TRP A 339 16.67 -2.45 8.34
CA TRP A 339 16.25 -2.49 6.93
C TRP A 339 16.86 -1.34 6.14
N LEU A 340 16.79 -0.11 6.65
CA LEU A 340 17.39 1.05 5.98
C LEU A 340 18.89 0.88 5.87
N ALA A 341 19.59 0.44 6.91
CA ALA A 341 21.04 0.22 6.86
C ALA A 341 21.42 -0.81 5.78
N ARG A 342 20.64 -1.89 5.65
CA ARG A 342 20.84 -2.91 4.62
C ARG A 342 20.59 -2.41 3.20
N PHE A 343 19.55 -1.60 3.02
CA PHE A 343 19.08 -1.18 1.70
C PHE A 343 19.38 0.29 1.39
N SER A 344 20.18 1.03 2.14
CA SER A 344 20.50 2.43 1.80
C SER A 344 21.83 2.56 1.04
N LEU A 345 22.76 1.62 1.29
CA LEU A 345 24.09 1.56 0.66
C LEU A 345 24.25 0.41 -0.34
N GLY A 346 23.15 -0.30 -0.64
CA GLY A 346 23.15 -1.39 -1.61
C GLY A 346 23.50 -0.94 -3.03
N PRO A 347 23.90 -1.87 -3.92
CA PRO A 347 24.15 -1.58 -5.32
C PRO A 347 22.83 -1.31 -6.04
N PHE A 348 22.31 -0.09 -5.90
CA PHE A 348 21.14 0.35 -6.65
C PHE A 348 21.50 0.58 -8.11
N GLU A 349 20.64 0.11 -9.01
CA GLU A 349 20.76 0.39 -10.45
C GLU A 349 20.40 1.86 -10.75
N SER A 350 19.54 2.49 -9.92
CA SER A 350 19.17 3.89 -10.08
C SER A 350 19.12 4.68 -8.76
N GLU A 351 19.41 5.97 -8.82
CA GLU A 351 19.20 6.88 -7.67
C GLU A 351 17.73 6.95 -7.23
N ASN A 352 16.80 6.72 -8.15
CA ASN A 352 15.36 6.73 -7.86
C ASN A 352 14.97 5.58 -6.94
N ASP A 353 15.58 4.41 -7.11
CA ASP A 353 15.34 3.26 -6.24
C ASP A 353 15.83 3.56 -4.80
N ARG A 354 17.00 4.20 -4.69
CA ARG A 354 17.52 4.62 -3.38
C ARG A 354 16.63 5.68 -2.72
N LYS A 355 16.12 6.64 -3.49
CA LYS A 355 15.14 7.64 -3.01
C LYS A 355 13.84 6.96 -2.57
N ALA A 356 13.38 5.95 -3.29
CA ALA A 356 12.20 5.17 -2.92
C ALA A 356 12.42 4.41 -1.60
N VAL A 357 13.59 3.78 -1.39
CA VAL A 357 13.94 3.14 -0.11
C VAL A 357 13.83 4.14 1.04
N TYR A 358 14.49 5.30 0.88
CA TYR A 358 14.51 6.32 1.92
C TYR A 358 13.13 6.90 2.18
N ARG A 359 12.34 7.16 1.14
CA ARG A 359 10.93 7.57 1.27
C ARG A 359 10.14 6.56 2.08
N GLN A 360 10.23 5.28 1.72
CA GLN A 360 9.51 4.23 2.41
C GLN A 360 9.93 4.13 3.89
N TYR A 361 11.22 4.26 4.20
CA TYR A 361 11.68 4.32 5.58
C TYR A 361 11.08 5.51 6.35
N VAL A 362 11.19 6.72 5.81
CA VAL A 362 10.73 7.94 6.50
C VAL A 362 9.22 7.89 6.77
N LEU A 363 8.42 7.47 5.80
CA LEU A 363 6.96 7.39 5.95
C LEU A 363 6.56 6.30 6.96
N HIS A 364 7.19 5.13 6.91
CA HIS A 364 6.91 4.04 7.85
C HIS A 364 7.42 4.31 9.26
N ARG A 365 8.55 5.01 9.42
CA ARG A 365 9.04 5.51 10.71
C ARG A 365 8.00 6.41 11.36
N LEU A 366 7.42 7.36 10.61
CA LEU A 366 6.35 8.22 11.10
C LEU A 366 5.09 7.44 11.46
N LEU A 367 4.70 6.44 10.64
CA LEU A 367 3.58 5.56 10.96
C LEU A 367 3.77 4.89 12.32
N VAL A 368 4.92 4.24 12.54
CA VAL A 368 5.22 3.50 13.79
C VAL A 368 5.17 4.42 15.01
N LEU A 369 5.77 5.61 14.92
CA LEU A 369 5.77 6.59 16.01
C LEU A 369 4.37 7.17 16.28
N SER A 370 3.48 7.17 15.29
CA SER A 370 2.17 7.80 15.39
C SER A 370 1.02 6.85 15.76
N ILE A 371 1.27 5.55 15.97
CA ILE A 371 0.23 4.54 16.29
C ILE A 371 -0.68 4.98 17.45
N TYR A 372 -0.10 5.54 18.51
CA TYR A 372 -0.86 5.96 19.70
C TYR A 372 -1.27 7.43 19.70
N LEU A 373 -0.78 8.25 18.76
CA LEU A 373 -1.13 9.66 18.71
C LEU A 373 -2.66 9.87 18.56
N PRO A 374 -3.40 9.14 17.71
CA PRO A 374 -4.86 9.19 17.68
C PRO A 374 -5.52 8.88 19.03
N SER A 375 -5.00 7.90 19.77
CA SER A 375 -5.53 7.51 21.09
C SER A 375 -5.27 8.59 22.15
N ARG A 376 -4.23 9.39 21.95
CA ARG A 376 -3.89 10.59 22.74
C ARG A 376 -4.65 11.83 22.27
N GLN A 377 -5.82 11.65 21.63
CA GLN A 377 -6.67 12.72 21.10
C GLN A 377 -5.97 13.61 20.05
N TYR A 378 -5.02 13.03 19.32
CA TYR A 378 -4.24 13.72 18.31
C TYR A 378 -3.40 14.88 18.89
N ASP A 379 -3.04 14.83 20.18
CA ASP A 379 -2.27 15.86 20.88
C ASP A 379 -0.88 15.36 21.26
N ILE A 380 0.16 15.95 20.67
CA ILE A 380 1.57 15.64 20.98
C ILE A 380 2.03 16.17 22.35
N PHE A 381 1.22 17.02 23.00
CA PHE A 381 1.46 17.51 24.36
C PHE A 381 0.59 16.81 25.40
N SER A 382 -0.06 15.70 25.02
CA SER A 382 -0.82 14.86 25.93
C SER A 382 -0.01 14.53 27.19
N PRO A 383 -0.63 14.50 28.39
CA PRO A 383 0.07 14.14 29.63
C PRO A 383 0.63 12.71 29.63
N HIS A 384 0.22 11.88 28.67
CA HIS A 384 0.70 10.52 28.47
C HIS A 384 1.86 10.42 27.45
N GLU A 385 2.34 11.55 26.94
CA GLU A 385 3.49 11.66 26.04
C GLU A 385 4.74 12.07 26.83
N THR A 386 5.80 11.28 26.75
CA THR A 386 7.09 11.69 27.31
C THR A 386 7.78 12.72 26.42
N PRO A 387 8.65 13.58 26.97
CA PRO A 387 9.41 14.54 26.16
C PRO A 387 10.22 13.88 25.04
N ASN A 388 10.80 12.70 25.29
CA ASN A 388 11.61 12.00 24.29
C ASN A 388 10.75 11.39 23.16
N GLU A 389 9.61 10.76 23.47
CA GLU A 389 8.69 10.28 22.44
C GLU A 389 8.20 11.44 21.56
N ARG A 390 7.89 12.59 22.18
CA ARG A 390 7.55 13.83 21.46
C ARG A 390 8.68 14.29 20.55
N HIS A 391 9.92 14.28 21.04
CA HIS A 391 11.10 14.68 20.27
C HIS A 391 11.25 13.79 19.02
N GLU A 392 11.24 12.48 19.19
CA GLU A 392 11.37 11.53 18.06
C GLU A 392 10.23 11.67 17.05
N LEU A 393 9.00 11.85 17.52
CA LEU A 393 7.84 12.05 16.67
C LEU A 393 7.97 13.35 15.86
N LEU A 394 8.38 14.45 16.49
CA LEU A 394 8.59 15.73 15.82
C LEU A 394 9.75 15.67 14.82
N LEU A 395 10.86 15.02 15.18
CA LEU A 395 12.01 14.83 14.31
C LEU A 395 11.63 14.02 13.06
N SER A 396 10.89 12.92 13.24
CA SER A 396 10.37 12.11 12.14
C SER A 396 9.40 12.91 11.25
N ALA A 397 8.45 13.64 11.85
CA ALA A 397 7.48 14.43 11.11
C ALA A 397 8.14 15.55 10.29
N LYS A 398 9.13 16.26 10.85
CA LYS A 398 9.92 17.27 10.12
C LYS A 398 10.67 16.64 8.94
N ALA A 399 11.30 15.49 9.15
CA ALA A 399 11.98 14.76 8.07
C ALA A 399 11.01 14.38 6.94
N THR A 400 9.81 13.90 7.28
CA THR A 400 8.76 13.56 6.30
C THR A 400 8.31 14.78 5.48
N VAL A 401 8.07 15.93 6.11
CA VAL A 401 7.66 17.14 5.38
C VAL A 401 8.81 17.66 4.50
N LYS A 402 10.05 17.65 5.00
CA LYS A 402 11.23 18.07 4.23
C LYS A 402 11.46 17.14 3.02
N LEU A 403 11.29 15.83 3.18
CA LEU A 403 11.37 14.84 2.09
C LEU A 403 10.45 15.23 0.92
N HIS A 404 9.20 15.60 1.21
CA HIS A 404 8.23 15.94 0.17
C HIS A 404 8.67 17.12 -0.72
N THR A 405 9.37 18.10 -0.15
CA THR A 405 9.88 19.24 -0.93
C THR A 405 10.95 18.86 -1.96
N ARG A 406 11.52 17.66 -1.85
CA ARG A 406 12.68 17.20 -2.63
C ARG A 406 12.40 15.97 -3.49
N ASP A 407 11.24 15.33 -3.31
CA ASP A 407 10.85 14.11 -4.02
C ASP A 407 9.60 14.35 -4.89
N SER A 408 9.83 14.52 -6.20
CA SER A 408 8.76 14.71 -7.18
C SER A 408 8.04 13.41 -7.57
N THR A 409 8.46 12.25 -7.06
CA THR A 409 7.90 10.94 -7.41
C THR A 409 6.76 10.50 -6.49
N ILE A 410 6.45 11.28 -5.46
CA ILE A 410 5.33 11.06 -4.54
C ILE A 410 4.02 11.11 -5.31
N TRP A 411 3.29 9.99 -5.27
CA TRP A 411 2.11 9.81 -6.11
C TRP A 411 0.98 9.00 -5.49
N SER A 412 1.23 8.06 -4.57
CA SER A 412 0.14 7.29 -3.93
C SER A 412 -0.68 8.17 -2.98
N ASN A 413 -1.93 7.80 -2.74
CA ASN A 413 -2.75 8.50 -1.74
C ASN A 413 -2.23 8.28 -0.32
N TRP A 414 -1.69 7.10 0.00
CA TRP A 414 -1.06 6.84 1.30
C TRP A 414 0.09 7.80 1.60
N ASP A 415 1.00 8.04 0.64
CA ASP A 415 2.10 9.00 0.81
C ASP A 415 1.56 10.39 1.15
N LEU A 416 0.53 10.86 0.43
CA LEU A 416 -0.08 12.17 0.65
C LEU A 416 -0.72 12.29 2.03
N ILE A 417 -1.40 11.24 2.49
CA ILE A 417 -2.00 11.21 3.83
C ILE A 417 -0.91 11.26 4.89
N MET A 418 0.16 10.48 4.76
CA MET A 418 1.26 10.44 5.72
C MET A 418 2.05 11.76 5.77
N ILE A 419 2.27 12.41 4.63
CA ILE A 419 2.94 13.72 4.59
C ILE A 419 2.03 14.82 5.18
N THR A 420 0.72 14.77 4.90
CA THR A 420 -0.23 15.70 5.53
C THR A 420 -0.28 15.49 7.04
N TRP A 421 -0.28 14.23 7.49
CA TRP A 421 -0.23 13.87 8.90
C TRP A 421 1.03 14.40 9.59
N ALA A 422 2.19 14.26 8.94
CA ALA A 422 3.44 14.86 9.39
C ALA A 422 3.34 16.38 9.53
N ALA A 423 2.79 17.07 8.52
CA ALA A 423 2.63 18.52 8.54
C ALA A 423 1.74 18.98 9.71
N LEU A 424 0.67 18.26 10.01
CA LEU A 424 -0.20 18.54 11.15
C LEU A 424 0.53 18.39 12.49
N ILE A 425 1.37 17.34 12.63
CA ILE A 425 2.22 17.12 13.81
C ILE A 425 3.22 18.29 13.98
N VAL A 426 3.89 18.70 12.91
CA VAL A 426 4.84 19.83 12.95
C VAL A 426 4.14 21.15 13.32
N LEU A 427 2.92 21.39 12.81
CA LEU A 427 2.14 22.57 13.21
C LEU A 427 1.79 22.57 14.70
N GLN A 428 1.46 21.41 15.29
CA GLN A 428 1.29 21.31 16.74
C GLN A 428 2.61 21.59 17.46
N GLY A 429 3.73 21.01 16.99
CA GLY A 429 5.05 21.29 17.53
C GLY A 429 5.38 22.78 17.58
N ALA A 430 4.99 23.52 16.54
CA ALA A 430 5.16 24.97 16.46
C ALA A 430 4.35 25.74 17.52
N GLN A 431 3.17 25.25 17.92
CA GLN A 431 2.38 25.84 19.03
C GLN A 431 3.10 25.70 20.37
N GLY A 432 3.88 24.62 20.56
CA GLY A 432 4.72 24.43 21.75
C GLY A 432 6.14 24.98 21.63
N GLY A 433 6.47 25.74 20.58
CA GLY A 433 7.78 26.36 20.39
C GLY A 433 8.86 25.49 19.73
N TYR A 434 8.53 24.30 19.25
CA TYR A 434 9.49 23.34 18.64
C TYR A 434 9.62 23.50 17.11
N ILE A 435 9.67 24.73 16.62
CA ILE A 435 9.71 25.07 15.18
C ILE A 435 11.13 25.35 14.70
N GLU A 436 11.52 24.80 13.53
CA GLU A 436 12.79 25.11 12.87
C GLU A 436 12.63 26.10 11.70
N PRO A 437 13.71 26.81 11.31
CA PRO A 437 13.74 27.58 10.08
C PRO A 437 13.39 26.71 8.88
N GLY A 438 12.35 27.10 8.12
CA GLY A 438 11.93 26.41 6.91
C GLY A 438 10.79 25.40 7.08
N ASP A 439 10.44 24.98 8.30
CA ASP A 439 9.36 24.00 8.53
C ASP A 439 8.02 24.49 7.95
N ILE A 440 7.62 25.72 8.28
CA ILE A 440 6.38 26.33 7.76
C ILE A 440 6.43 26.49 6.24
N GLN A 441 7.60 26.77 5.67
CA GLN A 441 7.74 26.89 4.23
C GLN A 441 7.56 25.52 3.55
N ALA A 442 8.14 24.45 4.12
CA ALA A 442 7.96 23.10 3.62
C ALA A 442 6.50 22.64 3.71
N ILE A 443 5.80 23.00 4.79
CA ILE A 443 4.35 22.76 4.95
C ILE A 443 3.54 23.52 3.88
N ARG A 444 3.90 24.77 3.60
CA ARG A 444 3.25 25.56 2.53
C ARG A 444 3.47 24.95 1.16
N VAL A 445 4.67 24.47 0.85
CA VAL A 445 4.97 23.74 -0.40
C VAL A 445 4.06 22.52 -0.53
N HIS A 446 3.87 21.75 0.54
CA HIS A 446 2.94 20.62 0.54
C HIS A 446 1.48 21.05 0.34
N LEU A 447 1.03 22.11 1.03
CA LEU A 447 -0.31 22.66 0.87
C LEU A 447 -0.58 23.13 -0.57
N ASP A 448 0.37 23.86 -1.16
CA ASP A 448 0.30 24.31 -2.54
C ASP A 448 0.27 23.13 -3.50
N PHE A 449 1.08 22.10 -3.25
CA PHE A 449 1.02 20.85 -3.99
C PHE A 449 -0.37 20.23 -3.88
N LEU A 450 -0.97 20.05 -2.69
CA LEU A 450 -2.31 19.49 -2.54
C LEU A 450 -3.38 20.29 -3.29
N LYS A 451 -3.29 21.63 -3.28
CA LYS A 451 -4.19 22.54 -4.00
C LYS A 451 -3.99 22.52 -5.51
N GLN A 452 -2.81 22.16 -6.00
CA GLN A 452 -2.53 21.93 -7.42
C GLN A 452 -3.11 20.59 -7.87
N THR A 453 -4.44 20.49 -7.82
CA THR A 453 -5.19 19.31 -8.25
C THR A 453 -6.29 19.71 -9.22
N GLY A 454 -6.45 18.93 -10.30
CA GLY A 454 -7.61 19.03 -11.19
C GLY A 454 -8.80 18.19 -10.70
N GLU A 455 -8.62 17.37 -9.66
CA GLU A 455 -9.62 16.42 -9.19
C GLU A 455 -10.95 17.13 -8.86
N PRO A 456 -12.10 16.60 -9.30
CA PRO A 456 -13.38 17.19 -8.97
C PRO A 456 -13.65 17.12 -7.46
N MET A 457 -14.16 18.20 -6.88
CA MET A 457 -14.57 18.24 -5.47
C MET A 457 -15.83 17.38 -5.21
N PRO A 458 -15.92 16.70 -4.05
CA PRO A 458 -14.88 16.56 -3.03
C PRO A 458 -13.84 15.48 -3.42
N SER A 459 -12.56 15.78 -3.23
CA SER A 459 -11.47 14.83 -3.44
C SER A 459 -10.56 14.72 -2.21
N LEU A 460 -9.80 13.63 -2.10
CA LEU A 460 -8.88 13.41 -0.98
C LEU A 460 -7.94 14.61 -0.79
N ARG A 461 -7.34 15.10 -1.88
CA ARG A 461 -6.40 16.23 -1.84
C ARG A 461 -7.04 17.50 -1.30
N HIS A 462 -8.32 17.74 -1.64
CA HIS A 462 -9.09 18.85 -1.08
C HIS A 462 -9.32 18.68 0.42
N THR A 463 -9.72 17.48 0.87
CA THR A 463 -9.89 17.18 2.30
C THR A 463 -8.59 17.40 3.08
N LEU A 464 -7.46 16.90 2.56
CA LEU A 464 -6.14 17.06 3.16
C LEU A 464 -5.72 18.54 3.21
N ALA A 465 -5.90 19.27 2.11
CA ALA A 465 -5.58 20.69 2.01
C ALA A 465 -6.41 21.53 2.99
N GLU A 466 -7.71 21.26 3.10
CA GLU A 466 -8.62 21.98 4.01
C GLU A 466 -8.18 21.81 5.47
N HIS A 467 -7.92 20.58 5.91
CA HIS A 467 -7.45 20.31 7.27
C HIS A 467 -6.12 21.02 7.57
N LEU A 468 -5.19 20.95 6.62
CA LEU A 468 -3.86 21.57 6.78
C LEU A 468 -3.95 23.09 6.80
N GLU A 469 -4.76 23.68 5.93
CA GLU A 469 -4.98 25.13 5.86
C GLU A 469 -5.65 25.66 7.13
N LEU A 470 -6.69 24.99 7.63
CA LEU A 470 -7.34 25.36 8.88
C LEU A 470 -6.36 25.37 10.06
N LYS A 471 -5.51 24.34 10.17
CA LYS A 471 -4.49 24.30 11.24
C LYS A 471 -3.40 25.35 11.05
N LEU A 472 -2.96 25.61 9.82
CA LEU A 472 -1.95 26.63 9.53
C LEU A 472 -2.45 28.03 9.89
N GLN A 473 -3.72 28.34 9.61
CA GLN A 473 -4.35 29.61 9.98
C GLN A 473 -4.43 29.78 11.50
N HIS A 474 -4.74 28.72 12.25
CA HIS A 474 -4.78 28.76 13.71
C HIS A 474 -3.41 29.11 14.31
N VAL A 475 -2.33 28.46 13.83
CA VAL A 475 -0.96 28.76 14.28
C VAL A 475 -0.56 30.21 13.97
N ALA A 476 -0.94 30.75 12.81
CA ALA A 476 -0.65 32.15 12.46
C ALA A 476 -1.35 33.15 13.41
N ASN A 477 -2.58 32.85 13.81
CA ASN A 477 -3.35 33.66 14.76
C ASN A 477 -2.77 33.57 16.18
N ASP A 478 -2.34 32.38 16.61
CA ASP A 478 -1.73 32.15 17.92
C ASP A 478 -0.35 32.83 18.01
N GLN A 479 0.48 32.76 16.97
CA GLN A 479 1.80 33.44 16.93
C GLN A 479 1.69 34.97 16.98
N THR A 480 0.61 35.53 16.41
CA THR A 480 0.31 36.97 16.52
C THR A 480 0.01 37.36 17.97
N THR A 481 -0.57 36.44 18.75
CA THR A 481 -0.92 36.64 20.16
C THR A 481 0.26 36.34 21.10
N ALA A 482 1.06 35.30 20.81
CA ALA A 482 2.22 34.89 21.60
C ALA A 482 3.42 35.85 21.48
N ARG A 483 3.54 36.62 20.39
CA ARG A 483 4.56 37.69 20.25
C ARG A 483 4.45 38.80 21.31
N ILE A 484 3.34 38.87 22.05
CA ILE A 484 3.12 39.85 23.14
C ILE A 484 3.68 39.34 24.48
N LEU A 485 4.02 38.06 24.62
CA LEU A 485 4.46 37.44 25.88
C LEU A 485 5.60 36.44 25.63
N MET A 486 6.85 36.91 25.53
CA MET A 486 8.00 36.01 25.52
C MET A 486 9.10 36.50 26.46
N THR A 487 9.14 35.90 27.65
CA THR A 487 10.38 35.58 28.37
C THR A 487 10.19 34.22 29.06
N SER A 488 10.95 33.21 28.67
CA SER A 488 11.71 32.37 29.60
C SER A 488 12.52 31.36 28.80
N ASP A 489 13.81 31.42 29.05
CA ASP A 489 14.80 30.40 28.76
C ASP A 489 14.36 29.06 29.39
N ALA A 490 14.36 27.98 28.60
CA ALA A 490 14.12 26.62 29.07
C ALA A 490 15.29 25.78 28.58
N GLY A 491 16.16 25.38 29.52
CA GLY A 491 17.31 24.54 29.23
C GLY A 491 16.90 23.21 28.60
N ASP A 492 17.84 22.64 27.83
CA ASP A 492 17.68 21.42 27.07
C ASP A 492 17.14 20.25 27.93
N PRO A 493 15.89 19.80 27.73
CA PRO A 493 15.22 18.83 28.60
C PRO A 493 15.53 17.37 28.25
N PHE A 494 16.32 17.10 27.20
CA PHE A 494 16.53 15.75 26.68
C PHE A 494 17.82 15.14 27.25
N ARG A 495 17.76 14.58 28.47
CA ARG A 495 18.92 14.02 29.18
C ARG A 495 18.91 12.51 29.44
N ASP A 496 17.99 11.73 28.87
CA ASP A 496 17.99 10.26 29.02
C ASP A 496 17.52 9.50 27.76
N PRO A 497 17.96 8.24 27.55
CA PRO A 497 18.00 7.57 26.25
C PRO A 497 16.70 6.81 25.96
N TRP A 498 15.65 7.54 25.59
CA TRP A 498 14.61 6.92 24.76
C TRP A 498 14.95 7.27 23.32
N GLN A 499 15.59 6.32 22.65
CA GLN A 499 15.92 6.37 21.22
C GLN A 499 15.36 5.07 20.61
N LEU A 500 14.15 5.12 20.05
CA LEU A 500 13.59 3.98 19.31
C LEU A 500 14.27 3.81 17.97
N PHE A 501 14.68 4.92 17.36
CA PHE A 501 15.34 4.95 16.08
C PHE A 501 16.65 5.72 16.09
N ASP A 502 17.56 5.36 15.19
CA ASP A 502 18.80 6.09 14.94
C ASP A 502 18.53 7.44 14.22
N GLU A 503 18.89 8.54 14.87
CA GLU A 503 18.79 9.89 14.32
C GLU A 503 19.88 10.15 13.26
N ALA A 504 21.07 9.58 13.43
CA ALA A 504 22.19 9.81 12.52
C ALA A 504 21.89 9.27 11.11
N SER A 505 21.14 8.17 11.05
CA SER A 505 20.65 7.57 9.80
C SER A 505 19.76 8.52 8.98
N LEU A 506 18.91 9.31 9.64
CA LEU A 506 18.07 10.31 8.95
C LEU A 506 18.91 11.43 8.34
N ASP A 507 19.82 12.00 9.13
CA ASP A 507 20.64 13.15 8.72
C ASP A 507 21.70 12.78 7.68
N PHE A 508 22.30 11.60 7.80
CA PHE A 508 23.31 11.12 6.87
C PHE A 508 22.71 10.89 5.47
N LEU A 509 21.62 10.11 5.40
CA LEU A 509 21.03 9.77 4.11
C LEU A 509 20.30 10.95 3.46
N ASN A 510 19.68 11.82 4.24
CA ASN A 510 19.08 13.04 3.71
C ASN A 510 20.13 13.91 3.01
N ARG A 511 21.28 14.15 3.64
CA ARG A 511 22.39 14.92 3.05
C ARG A 511 23.05 14.21 1.88
N TYR A 512 23.14 12.88 1.92
CA TYR A 512 23.72 12.11 0.83
C TYR A 512 22.83 12.09 -0.42
N LEU A 513 21.51 11.92 -0.26
CA LEU A 513 20.55 11.85 -1.35
C LEU A 513 20.19 13.23 -1.92
N TRP A 514 20.23 14.27 -1.08
CA TRP A 514 19.97 15.66 -1.45
C TRP A 514 21.01 16.57 -0.77
N PRO A 515 22.24 16.65 -1.30
CA PRO A 515 23.25 17.56 -0.78
C PRO A 515 22.76 18.99 -0.89
N GLU A 516 22.98 19.79 0.16
CA GLU A 516 22.70 21.22 0.11
C GLU A 516 23.62 21.86 -0.94
N ASN A 517 23.03 22.60 -1.89
CA ASN A 517 23.78 23.39 -2.87
C ASN A 517 24.40 24.63 -2.20
N ASP A 518 25.25 24.43 -1.21
CA ASP A 518 26.14 25.47 -0.70
C ASP A 518 27.34 25.58 -1.65
N GLY A 519 27.14 26.20 -2.82
CA GLY A 519 28.20 26.26 -3.82
C GLY A 519 27.86 26.76 -5.22
N MET A 520 27.05 27.80 -5.37
CA MET A 520 27.27 28.72 -6.50
C MET A 520 27.68 30.08 -5.97
N GLN A 521 28.97 30.32 -6.09
CA GLN A 521 29.68 31.56 -5.81
C GLN A 521 28.90 32.76 -6.34
N VAL A 522 28.59 33.69 -5.44
CA VAL A 522 28.54 35.10 -5.81
C VAL A 522 29.97 35.45 -6.22
N LEU A 523 30.25 35.33 -7.52
CA LEU A 523 31.34 36.07 -8.12
C LEU A 523 30.97 37.54 -7.96
N GLY A 524 31.54 38.14 -6.91
CA GLY A 524 31.51 39.58 -6.72
C GLY A 524 32.09 40.25 -7.95
N VAL A 525 31.24 40.94 -8.70
CA VAL A 525 31.69 41.96 -9.64
C VAL A 525 32.19 43.12 -8.79
N GLY A 526 33.49 43.09 -8.50
CA GLY A 526 34.21 44.24 -7.99
C GLY A 526 34.63 45.13 -9.15
N SER A 527 34.11 46.37 -9.11
CA SER A 527 34.63 47.61 -9.74
C SER A 527 34.87 47.63 -11.25
#